data_AF-A0A423HY19-F1
#
_entry.id   AF-A0A423HY19-F1
#
_cell.length_a   1.000
_cell.length_b   1.000
_cell.length_c   1.000
_cell.angle_alpha   90.00
_cell.angle_beta   90.00
_cell.angle_gamma   90.00
#
_symmetry.space_group_name_H-M   'P 1'
#
loop_
_entity.id
_entity.type
_entity.pdbx_description
1 polymer ?
#
loop_
_entity_poly.entity_id
_entity_poly.type
_entity_poly.pdbx_seq_one_letter_code
_entity_poly.pdbx_strand_id
1 'polypeptide(L)'
;MIPLIGFAPDADVTTPGLITSCSNLIPYKNGMEGAPEPATPDSTPVLAAACIGAAVVSKLDDTRRIIAGTTTKLYELLAGAWTDIGRAAAYTGGVDTRWSITQFGDATLCANRADVIQRSTGAAFADVATAPKAEILFTVGAFVMALNVNDGAEKPDGWQCSAAFDDTSWTPSIATQATAGRLVATAGRLTAGMRLGEYAIAYKAKSIYLGQYVGAPTVWNWIQVPGGEAGCVGKEAICDLGGAHFFVGDDNMWVFDGTRPVSVADGYVRQYFYDNSNPAYRYRTVCVFDRQKNLVWVFYPSLGSTTPDSALVYHIVAKKWGVANRSIEAALNYVTSGVTIDGLSAISATIDGLSSYSFDSQFWLAGGKSMSIFNTSHQLQSMTGTSVASSMTTGEVGDDYAVTCLGPIKLRYALAPTSASAQTFIQMNSGTGFTAGATGAVLDGKFDLRQSARWHKATFTFAGPVRVTHMDADSAPAGGR
;
A
#
# COMPACT_ATOMS: atom_id res chain seq x y z
N MET A 1 -31.50 10.11 1.54
CA MET A 1 -30.06 9.86 1.85
C MET A 1 -29.46 8.79 0.97
N ILE A 2 -28.50 9.21 0.15
CA ILE A 2 -27.73 8.41 -0.81
C ILE A 2 -26.46 7.88 -0.12
N PRO A 3 -26.12 6.59 -0.23
CA PRO A 3 -24.88 6.05 0.35
C PRO A 3 -23.65 6.53 -0.43
N LEU A 4 -22.53 6.75 0.28
CA LEU A 4 -21.26 7.08 -0.37
C LEU A 4 -20.65 5.82 -1.01
N ILE A 5 -20.28 5.91 -2.28
CA ILE A 5 -19.67 4.80 -3.04
C ILE A 5 -18.13 4.90 -3.10
N GLY A 6 -17.54 6.00 -2.61
CA GLY A 6 -16.09 6.19 -2.51
C GLY A 6 -15.53 7.15 -3.55
N PHE A 7 -14.20 7.30 -3.54
CA PHE A 7 -13.46 8.11 -4.49
C PHE A 7 -13.46 7.43 -5.86
N ALA A 8 -14.04 8.09 -6.87
CA ALA A 8 -14.19 7.54 -8.20
C ALA A 8 -14.10 8.64 -9.28
N PRO A 9 -12.99 9.39 -9.36
CA PRO A 9 -12.83 10.51 -10.29
C PRO A 9 -13.01 10.13 -11.77
N ASP A 10 -12.82 8.86 -12.13
CA ASP A 10 -12.96 8.38 -13.50
C ASP A 10 -14.39 7.92 -13.84
N ALA A 11 -15.27 7.82 -12.83
CA ALA A 11 -16.67 7.50 -13.05
C ALA A 11 -17.42 8.72 -13.60
N ASP A 12 -18.62 8.49 -14.14
CA ASP A 12 -19.53 9.58 -14.48
C ASP A 12 -19.77 10.45 -13.24
N VAL A 13 -19.47 11.74 -13.36
CA VAL A 13 -19.56 12.73 -12.28
C VAL A 13 -20.98 12.89 -11.73
N THR A 14 -21.99 12.47 -12.47
CA THR A 14 -23.40 12.49 -12.04
C THR A 14 -23.81 11.26 -11.21
N THR A 15 -22.92 10.29 -11.04
CA THR A 15 -23.18 9.06 -10.28
C THR A 15 -23.54 9.38 -8.83
N PRO A 16 -24.73 8.97 -8.34
CA PRO A 16 -25.13 9.23 -6.97
C PRO A 16 -24.16 8.62 -5.95
N GLY A 17 -23.75 9.42 -4.96
CA GLY A 17 -22.88 8.95 -3.88
C GLY A 17 -21.38 8.99 -4.18
N LEU A 18 -20.98 9.37 -5.40
CA LEU A 18 -19.55 9.42 -5.74
C LEU A 18 -18.83 10.59 -5.08
N ILE A 19 -17.54 10.38 -4.87
CA ILE A 19 -16.59 11.41 -4.46
C ILE A 19 -15.63 11.66 -5.62
N THR A 20 -15.62 12.89 -6.14
CA THR A 20 -14.78 13.29 -7.29
C THR A 20 -13.39 13.73 -6.86
N SER A 21 -13.23 14.17 -5.61
CA SER A 21 -11.95 14.55 -5.02
C SER A 21 -12.01 14.35 -3.51
N CYS A 22 -10.92 13.92 -2.89
CA CYS A 22 -10.81 13.84 -1.44
C CYS A 22 -9.36 13.97 -0.97
N SER A 23 -9.19 14.33 0.29
CA SER A 23 -7.88 14.37 0.95
C SER A 23 -7.99 13.73 2.32
N ASN A 24 -7.00 12.89 2.66
CA ASN A 24 -6.93 12.14 3.91
C ASN A 24 -8.27 11.48 4.26
N LEU A 25 -8.93 10.88 3.28
CA LEU A 25 -10.21 10.21 3.44
C LEU A 25 -10.14 8.85 2.76
N ILE A 26 -10.26 7.80 3.56
CA ILE A 26 -10.11 6.41 3.14
C ILE A 26 -11.44 5.68 3.29
N PRO A 27 -11.64 4.56 2.58
CA PRO A 27 -12.87 3.82 2.72
C PRO A 27 -12.98 3.13 4.08
N TYR A 28 -14.21 3.12 4.59
CA TYR A 28 -14.65 2.30 5.71
C TYR A 28 -15.73 1.35 5.20
N LYS A 29 -15.94 0.20 5.87
CA LYS A 29 -16.88 -0.85 5.39
C LYS A 29 -18.23 -0.30 4.92
N ASN A 30 -18.81 0.65 5.67
CA ASN A 30 -20.12 1.23 5.37
C ASN A 30 -20.06 2.69 4.86
N GLY A 31 -18.90 3.21 4.46
CA GLY A 31 -18.74 4.62 4.11
C GLY A 31 -17.30 5.04 3.86
N MET A 32 -16.95 6.21 4.37
CA MET A 32 -15.60 6.79 4.34
C MET A 32 -15.21 7.23 5.75
N GLU A 33 -13.92 7.16 6.07
CA GLU A 33 -13.38 7.64 7.33
C GLU A 33 -12.13 8.49 7.11
N GLY A 34 -11.87 9.41 8.05
CA GLY A 34 -10.63 10.18 8.07
C GLY A 34 -9.43 9.25 8.16
N ALA A 35 -8.42 9.48 7.32
CA ALA A 35 -7.21 8.67 7.28
C ALA A 35 -6.45 8.80 8.62
N PRO A 36 -5.86 7.70 9.12
CA PRO A 36 -5.02 7.77 10.31
C PRO A 36 -3.75 8.58 10.03
N GLU A 37 -3.28 9.28 11.06
CA GLU A 37 -1.99 9.95 11.00
C GLU A 37 -0.84 9.00 11.35
N PRO A 38 0.36 9.21 10.79
CA PRO A 38 1.55 8.49 11.23
C PRO A 38 1.90 8.89 12.67
N ALA A 39 2.06 7.92 13.55
CA ALA A 39 2.52 8.10 14.92
C ALA A 39 3.79 7.29 15.16
N THR A 40 4.82 7.91 15.73
CA THR A 40 6.09 7.24 16.01
C THR A 40 5.94 6.30 17.20
N PRO A 41 6.13 4.98 17.05
CA PRO A 41 6.10 4.07 18.20
C PRO A 41 7.26 4.36 19.16
N ASP A 42 7.07 4.13 20.45
CA ASP A 42 8.16 4.28 21.41
C ASP A 42 9.31 3.31 21.12
N SER A 43 10.52 3.69 21.55
CA SER A 43 11.73 2.88 21.36
C SER A 43 12.02 2.53 19.88
N THR A 44 11.58 3.37 18.94
CA THR A 44 11.97 3.28 17.53
C THR A 44 12.78 4.53 17.16
N PRO A 45 14.12 4.51 17.29
CA PRO A 45 14.91 5.67 16.89
C PRO A 45 14.97 5.82 15.36
N VAL A 46 15.44 6.98 14.91
CA VAL A 46 15.68 7.26 13.50
C VAL A 46 16.74 6.30 12.93
N LEU A 47 16.49 5.74 11.75
CA LEU A 47 17.47 4.93 11.03
C LEU A 47 18.59 5.84 10.46
N ALA A 48 19.82 5.35 10.42
CA ALA A 48 20.98 6.17 10.07
C ALA A 48 20.98 6.74 8.62
N ALA A 49 20.17 6.19 7.72
CA ALA A 49 20.00 6.63 6.34
C ALA A 49 18.66 6.12 5.80
N ALA A 50 18.32 6.52 4.56
CA ALA A 50 17.09 6.13 3.89
C ALA A 50 16.85 4.62 3.90
N CYS A 51 15.65 4.23 4.35
CA CYS A 51 15.22 2.84 4.33
C CYS A 51 14.83 2.45 2.90
N ILE A 52 15.54 1.49 2.33
CA ILE A 52 15.33 1.01 0.96
C ILE A 52 14.79 -0.43 0.94
N GLY A 53 14.14 -0.84 2.02
CA GLY A 53 13.50 -2.14 2.17
C GLY A 53 13.52 -2.59 3.62
N ALA A 54 12.38 -3.02 4.12
CA ALA A 54 12.22 -3.45 5.50
C ALA A 54 11.24 -4.61 5.60
N ALA A 55 11.41 -5.45 6.62
CA ALA A 55 10.52 -6.56 6.89
C ALA A 55 10.47 -6.88 8.37
N VAL A 56 9.30 -7.32 8.83
CA VAL A 56 9.15 -8.02 10.10
C VAL A 56 9.09 -9.50 9.81
N VAL A 57 10.05 -10.26 10.32
CA VAL A 57 10.12 -11.71 10.18
C VAL A 57 9.92 -12.37 11.53
N SER A 58 9.29 -13.53 11.54
CA SER A 58 9.08 -14.34 12.74
C SER A 58 9.90 -15.62 12.64
N LYS A 59 10.59 -15.98 13.72
CA LYS A 59 11.30 -17.25 13.86
C LYS A 59 10.37 -18.34 14.36
N LEU A 60 10.85 -19.59 14.36
CA LEU A 60 10.12 -20.75 14.85
C LEU A 60 9.95 -20.75 16.37
N ASP A 61 10.76 -19.99 17.10
CA ASP A 61 10.65 -19.76 18.56
C ASP A 61 9.69 -18.61 18.93
N ASP A 62 8.86 -18.16 17.97
CA ASP A 62 7.96 -16.99 18.06
C ASP A 62 8.66 -15.64 18.31
N THR A 63 9.98 -15.59 18.37
CA THR A 63 10.72 -14.32 18.38
C THR A 63 10.62 -13.65 17.03
N ARG A 64 10.71 -12.32 17.04
CA ARG A 64 10.55 -11.50 15.84
C ARG A 64 11.78 -10.66 15.62
N ARG A 65 12.12 -10.48 14.34
CA ARG A 65 13.18 -9.59 13.91
C ARG A 65 12.58 -8.51 13.03
N ILE A 66 13.01 -7.28 13.26
CA ILE A 66 12.61 -6.12 12.46
C ILE A 66 13.85 -5.64 11.75
N ILE A 67 13.90 -5.91 10.45
CA ILE A 67 15.08 -5.65 9.64
C ILE A 67 14.77 -4.45 8.74
N ALA A 68 15.69 -3.50 8.71
CA ALA A 68 15.64 -2.35 7.83
C ALA A 68 16.98 -2.20 7.12
N GLY A 69 16.95 -2.14 5.79
CA GLY A 69 18.14 -2.00 4.98
C GLY A 69 18.31 -0.59 4.44
N THR A 70 19.54 -0.10 4.48
CA THR A 70 19.98 1.10 3.77
C THR A 70 20.84 0.68 2.56
N THR A 71 21.34 1.65 1.78
CA THR A 71 22.24 1.37 0.66
C THR A 71 23.56 0.71 1.10
N THR A 72 23.99 0.96 2.33
CA THR A 72 25.32 0.57 2.83
C THR A 72 25.31 -0.40 3.99
N LYS A 73 24.14 -0.67 4.62
CA LYS A 73 24.02 -1.50 5.84
C LYS A 73 22.67 -2.20 5.94
N LEU A 74 22.62 -3.29 6.71
CA LEU A 74 21.39 -3.94 7.17
C LEU A 74 21.31 -3.78 8.69
N TYR A 75 20.19 -3.27 9.19
CA TYR A 75 19.98 -3.05 10.61
C TYR A 75 18.88 -3.94 11.17
N GLU A 76 19.02 -4.31 12.44
CA GLU A 76 17.97 -4.95 13.25
C GLU A 76 17.58 -4.01 14.38
N LEU A 77 16.27 -3.80 14.60
CA LEU A 77 15.80 -3.08 15.77
C LEU A 77 15.84 -4.00 16.99
N LEU A 78 16.75 -3.73 17.92
CA LEU A 78 16.97 -4.50 19.13
C LEU A 78 17.00 -3.56 20.34
N ALA A 79 16.20 -3.85 21.37
CA ALA A 79 16.18 -3.11 22.64
C ALA A 79 16.15 -1.56 22.48
N GLY A 80 15.40 -1.06 21.49
CA GLY A 80 15.28 0.37 21.24
C GLY A 80 16.39 1.01 20.42
N ALA A 81 17.23 0.22 19.74
CA ALA A 81 18.31 0.71 18.90
C ALA A 81 18.43 -0.06 17.57
N TRP A 82 18.77 0.65 16.49
CA TRP A 82 19.16 0.02 15.23
C TRP A 82 20.59 -0.50 15.33
N THR A 83 20.75 -1.82 15.37
CA THR A 83 22.04 -2.50 15.44
C THR A 83 22.42 -2.98 14.04
N ASP A 84 23.64 -2.68 13.59
CA ASP A 84 24.14 -3.17 12.31
C ASP A 84 24.35 -4.69 12.37
N ILE A 85 23.65 -5.40 11.49
CA ILE A 85 23.73 -6.85 11.31
C ILE A 85 24.15 -7.19 9.88
N GLY A 86 24.67 -6.22 9.12
CA GLY A 86 25.18 -6.45 7.78
C GLY A 86 26.34 -7.45 7.77
N ARG A 87 26.62 -8.01 6.59
CA ARG A 87 27.82 -8.82 6.40
C ARG A 87 29.09 -7.99 6.60
N ALA A 88 30.21 -8.66 6.83
CA ALA A 88 31.51 -8.01 7.03
C ALA A 88 31.98 -7.19 5.79
N ALA A 89 31.66 -7.64 4.58
CA ALA A 89 32.01 -6.91 3.36
C ALA A 89 31.00 -5.81 3.04
N ALA A 90 31.47 -4.66 2.55
CA ALA A 90 30.61 -3.54 2.20
C ALA A 90 29.55 -3.93 1.14
N TYR A 91 28.38 -3.31 1.24
CA TYR A 91 27.35 -3.40 0.20
C TYR A 91 27.66 -2.46 -0.95
N THR A 92 27.37 -2.88 -2.18
CA THR A 92 27.76 -2.18 -3.42
C THR A 92 26.58 -1.58 -4.19
N GLY A 93 25.43 -1.45 -3.53
CA GLY A 93 24.19 -0.94 -4.11
C GLY A 93 24.28 0.51 -4.60
N GLY A 94 23.57 0.80 -5.70
CA GLY A 94 23.36 2.14 -6.25
C GLY A 94 22.05 2.80 -5.77
N VAL A 95 21.69 3.93 -6.37
CA VAL A 95 20.52 4.75 -5.98
C VAL A 95 19.17 4.04 -6.11
N ASP A 96 19.05 3.09 -7.05
CA ASP A 96 17.84 2.30 -7.28
C ASP A 96 17.86 0.95 -6.55
N THR A 97 18.90 0.70 -5.75
CA THR A 97 18.97 -0.53 -4.97
C THR A 97 17.86 -0.56 -3.93
N ARG A 98 17.24 -1.73 -3.80
CA ARG A 98 16.16 -2.01 -2.85
C ARG A 98 16.36 -3.41 -2.29
N TRP A 99 16.08 -3.62 -1.02
CA TRP A 99 16.17 -4.95 -0.39
C TRP A 99 14.92 -5.78 -0.66
N SER A 100 15.12 -7.05 -0.98
CA SER A 100 14.08 -8.09 -0.94
C SER A 100 14.43 -9.04 0.18
N ILE A 101 13.53 -9.17 1.15
CA ILE A 101 13.75 -9.91 2.40
C ILE A 101 12.70 -11.00 2.50
N THR A 102 13.11 -12.23 2.80
CA THR A 102 12.19 -13.35 2.97
C THR A 102 12.63 -14.26 4.13
N GLN A 103 11.67 -14.97 4.72
CA GLN A 103 11.91 -15.89 5.83
C GLN A 103 11.67 -17.33 5.37
N PHE A 104 12.65 -18.20 5.63
CA PHE A 104 12.63 -19.65 5.36
C PHE A 104 12.96 -20.42 6.64
N GLY A 105 11.95 -20.97 7.31
CA GLY A 105 12.13 -21.55 8.66
C GLY A 105 12.68 -20.48 9.62
N ASP A 106 13.84 -20.75 10.24
CA ASP A 106 14.56 -19.78 11.08
C ASP A 106 15.55 -18.88 10.31
N ALA A 107 15.81 -19.16 9.03
CA ALA A 107 16.72 -18.37 8.22
C ALA A 107 16.00 -17.19 7.58
N THR A 108 16.51 -15.98 7.82
CA THR A 108 16.15 -14.79 7.05
C THR A 108 17.12 -14.62 5.90
N LEU A 109 16.62 -14.47 4.68
CA LEU A 109 17.41 -14.23 3.48
C LEU A 109 17.16 -12.83 2.91
N CYS A 110 18.22 -12.21 2.39
CA CYS A 110 18.20 -10.88 1.82
C CYS A 110 18.88 -10.85 0.45
N ALA A 111 18.33 -10.07 -0.48
CA ALA A 111 18.95 -9.76 -1.76
C ALA A 111 18.70 -8.31 -2.18
N ASN A 112 19.62 -7.74 -2.95
CA ASN A 112 19.58 -6.34 -3.38
C ASN A 112 20.03 -6.15 -4.84
N ARG A 113 20.10 -7.24 -5.62
CA ARG A 113 20.61 -7.34 -7.00
C ARG A 113 22.10 -7.10 -7.20
N ALA A 114 22.75 -6.27 -6.37
CA ALA A 114 24.15 -5.91 -6.48
C ALA A 114 25.09 -6.95 -5.83
N ASP A 115 24.64 -7.52 -4.72
CA ASP A 115 25.38 -8.44 -3.87
C ASP A 115 24.78 -9.86 -3.93
N VAL A 116 25.61 -10.86 -3.59
CA VAL A 116 25.17 -12.27 -3.49
C VAL A 116 24.10 -12.38 -2.42
N ILE A 117 23.12 -13.28 -2.60
CA ILE A 117 22.10 -13.55 -1.58
C ILE A 117 22.76 -13.90 -0.25
N GLN A 118 22.23 -13.32 0.83
CA GLN A 118 22.77 -13.48 2.18
C GLN A 118 21.73 -14.10 3.10
N ARG A 119 22.20 -14.78 4.15
CA ARG A 119 21.34 -15.37 5.17
C ARG A 119 21.76 -15.00 6.59
N SER A 120 20.82 -15.00 7.51
CA SER A 120 21.04 -14.89 8.96
C SER A 120 19.97 -15.65 9.73
N THR A 121 20.38 -16.40 10.77
CA THR A 121 19.48 -17.06 11.73
C THR A 121 19.40 -16.34 13.09
N GLY A 122 20.08 -15.18 13.23
CA GLY A 122 20.11 -14.41 14.49
C GLY A 122 21.42 -13.66 14.77
N ALA A 123 22.43 -13.80 13.91
CA ALA A 123 23.67 -13.02 13.96
C ALA A 123 23.77 -12.07 12.74
N ALA A 124 24.96 -11.50 12.51
CA ALA A 124 25.26 -10.80 11.27
C ALA A 124 24.95 -11.67 10.04
N PHE A 125 24.53 -11.03 8.96
CA PHE A 125 24.32 -11.68 7.66
C PHE A 125 25.62 -12.22 7.09
N ALA A 126 25.54 -13.35 6.40
CA ALA A 126 26.66 -13.95 5.66
C ALA A 126 26.23 -14.33 4.25
N ASP A 127 27.15 -14.19 3.28
CA ASP A 127 26.91 -14.58 1.90
C ASP A 127 26.65 -16.09 1.79
N VAL A 128 25.65 -16.47 1.00
CA VAL A 128 25.41 -17.86 0.64
C VAL A 128 26.26 -18.20 -0.58
N ALA A 129 27.35 -18.94 -0.36
CA ALA A 129 28.43 -19.09 -1.33
C ALA A 129 28.00 -19.58 -2.74
N THR A 130 26.96 -20.40 -2.82
CA THR A 130 26.47 -20.97 -4.09
C THR A 130 25.29 -20.19 -4.69
N ALA A 131 24.76 -19.21 -3.97
CA ALA A 131 23.56 -18.49 -4.38
C ALA A 131 23.87 -17.42 -5.46
N PRO A 132 22.92 -17.11 -6.34
CA PRO A 132 23.07 -16.03 -7.30
C PRO A 132 22.96 -14.66 -6.60
N LYS A 133 23.26 -13.59 -7.34
CA LYS A 133 22.71 -12.26 -7.05
C LYS A 133 21.28 -12.23 -7.59
N ALA A 134 20.34 -11.60 -6.87
CA ALA A 134 18.93 -11.56 -7.28
C ALA A 134 18.25 -10.25 -6.90
N GLU A 135 17.24 -9.82 -7.66
CA GLU A 135 16.47 -8.62 -7.34
C GLU A 135 15.29 -8.89 -6.41
N ILE A 136 14.70 -10.09 -6.54
CA ILE A 136 13.47 -10.52 -5.88
C ILE A 136 13.72 -11.89 -5.23
N LEU A 137 13.28 -12.01 -3.98
CA LEU A 137 13.28 -13.23 -3.19
C LEU A 137 11.92 -13.48 -2.56
N PHE A 138 11.48 -14.73 -2.58
CA PHE A 138 10.34 -15.19 -1.78
C PHE A 138 10.45 -16.69 -1.50
N THR A 139 9.83 -17.14 -0.42
CA THR A 139 9.74 -18.56 -0.10
C THR A 139 8.48 -19.18 -0.68
N VAL A 140 8.58 -20.43 -1.14
CA VAL A 140 7.46 -21.19 -1.71
C VAL A 140 7.68 -22.69 -1.49
N GLY A 141 6.78 -23.33 -0.74
CA GLY A 141 6.90 -24.73 -0.37
C GLY A 141 8.24 -25.02 0.34
N ALA A 142 9.01 -25.96 -0.22
CA ALA A 142 10.30 -26.38 0.30
C ALA A 142 11.49 -25.51 -0.15
N PHE A 143 11.26 -24.40 -0.86
CA PHE A 143 12.31 -23.68 -1.57
C PHE A 143 12.32 -22.18 -1.25
N VAL A 144 13.50 -21.58 -1.38
CA VAL A 144 13.64 -20.14 -1.62
C VAL A 144 13.74 -19.92 -3.12
N MET A 145 12.91 -19.03 -3.66
CA MET A 145 12.90 -18.67 -5.07
C MET A 145 13.56 -17.30 -5.27
N ALA A 146 14.45 -17.20 -6.25
CA ALA A 146 15.11 -15.98 -6.69
C ALA A 146 14.73 -15.65 -8.14
N LEU A 147 14.40 -14.40 -8.42
CA LEU A 147 14.08 -13.91 -9.77
C LEU A 147 14.99 -12.74 -10.18
N ASN A 148 15.14 -12.56 -11.49
CA ASN A 148 16.01 -11.55 -12.10
C ASN A 148 17.43 -11.67 -11.53
N VAL A 149 18.06 -12.78 -11.94
CA VAL A 149 19.27 -13.30 -11.31
C VAL A 149 20.53 -12.93 -12.10
N ASN A 150 21.66 -12.89 -11.40
CA ASN A 150 22.99 -12.91 -11.97
C ASN A 150 23.84 -13.94 -11.21
N ASP A 151 24.14 -15.05 -11.89
CA ASP A 151 24.94 -16.17 -11.39
C ASP A 151 26.37 -16.19 -12.02
N GLY A 152 26.88 -15.02 -12.37
CA GLY A 152 28.07 -14.82 -13.21
C GLY A 152 27.74 -14.32 -14.61
N ALA A 153 26.48 -14.45 -15.03
CA ALA A 153 25.92 -13.81 -16.23
C ALA A 153 24.58 -13.16 -15.92
N GLU A 154 24.34 -11.99 -16.52
CA GLU A 154 23.07 -11.25 -16.37
C GLU A 154 21.90 -12.01 -17.00
N LYS A 155 20.92 -12.43 -16.18
CA LYS A 155 19.70 -13.12 -16.61
C LYS A 155 18.46 -12.44 -16.03
N PRO A 156 18.05 -11.27 -16.58
CA PRO A 156 16.91 -10.51 -16.04
C PRO A 156 15.57 -11.25 -16.14
N ASP A 157 15.45 -12.21 -17.04
CA ASP A 157 14.31 -13.12 -17.24
C ASP A 157 14.51 -14.50 -16.57
N GLY A 158 15.59 -14.66 -15.81
CA GLY A 158 15.98 -15.89 -15.16
C GLY A 158 15.38 -16.03 -13.76
N TRP A 159 15.15 -17.28 -13.38
CA TRP A 159 14.77 -17.69 -12.04
C TRP A 159 15.69 -18.82 -11.56
N GLN A 160 15.85 -18.93 -10.25
CA GLN A 160 16.59 -20.02 -9.61
C GLN A 160 15.95 -20.35 -8.27
N CYS A 161 15.99 -21.62 -7.85
CA CYS A 161 15.57 -22.02 -6.52
C CYS A 161 16.72 -22.66 -5.74
N SER A 162 16.66 -22.54 -4.42
CA SER A 162 17.56 -23.26 -3.51
C SER A 162 17.35 -24.78 -3.62
N ALA A 163 18.17 -25.55 -2.91
CA ALA A 163 17.90 -26.95 -2.63
C ALA A 163 16.62 -27.07 -1.79
N ALA A 164 15.90 -28.17 -1.98
CA ALA A 164 14.71 -28.47 -1.20
C ALA A 164 15.07 -28.57 0.28
N PHE A 165 14.40 -27.80 1.13
CA PHE A 165 14.62 -27.70 2.57
C PHE A 165 16.01 -27.21 3.02
N ASP A 166 16.82 -26.68 2.09
CA ASP A 166 18.16 -26.16 2.37
C ASP A 166 18.40 -24.86 1.61
N ASP A 167 18.39 -23.75 2.35
CA ASP A 167 18.60 -22.40 1.83
C ASP A 167 20.07 -22.07 1.54
N THR A 168 21.01 -22.96 1.90
CA THR A 168 22.46 -22.75 1.78
C THR A 168 23.05 -23.27 0.48
N SER A 169 22.34 -24.16 -0.21
CA SER A 169 22.79 -24.78 -1.45
C SER A 169 21.90 -24.35 -2.61
N TRP A 170 22.52 -23.75 -3.63
CA TRP A 170 21.85 -23.31 -4.87
C TRP A 170 22.48 -23.94 -6.11
N THR A 171 23.45 -24.84 -5.92
CA THR A 171 24.11 -25.59 -7.00
C THR A 171 23.12 -26.57 -7.63
N PRO A 172 22.90 -26.51 -8.96
CA PRO A 172 21.94 -27.38 -9.63
C PRO A 172 22.22 -28.87 -9.39
N SER A 173 21.20 -29.61 -8.97
CA SER A 173 21.30 -31.05 -8.72
C SER A 173 19.93 -31.71 -8.74
N ILE A 174 19.82 -32.84 -9.43
CA ILE A 174 18.58 -33.63 -9.48
C ILE A 174 18.21 -34.15 -8.08
N ALA A 175 19.20 -34.47 -7.25
CA ALA A 175 18.99 -35.04 -5.92
C ALA A 175 18.46 -34.01 -4.91
N THR A 176 19.02 -32.79 -4.91
CA THR A 176 18.58 -31.70 -4.03
C THR A 176 17.45 -30.87 -4.65
N GLN A 177 17.20 -31.07 -5.95
CA GLN A 177 16.22 -30.35 -6.76
C GLN A 177 16.48 -28.84 -6.86
N ALA A 178 17.66 -28.36 -6.45
CA ALA A 178 18.12 -27.03 -6.81
C ALA A 178 18.22 -26.94 -8.34
N THR A 179 17.65 -25.90 -8.93
CA THR A 179 17.65 -25.71 -10.38
C THR A 179 17.45 -24.25 -10.76
N ALA A 180 17.67 -23.94 -12.04
CA ALA A 180 17.48 -22.64 -12.63
C ALA A 180 16.78 -22.75 -13.98
N GLY A 181 16.12 -21.66 -14.40
CA GLY A 181 15.49 -21.58 -15.70
C GLY A 181 15.30 -20.14 -16.17
N ARG A 182 14.71 -19.97 -17.35
CA ARG A 182 14.42 -18.66 -17.95
C ARG A 182 13.01 -18.64 -18.52
N LEU A 183 12.33 -17.51 -18.35
CA LEU A 183 10.97 -17.30 -18.85
C LEU A 183 11.03 -16.46 -20.13
N VAL A 184 11.34 -17.11 -21.25
CA VAL A 184 11.68 -16.44 -22.53
C VAL A 184 10.48 -16.16 -23.44
N ALA A 185 9.30 -16.73 -23.15
CA ALA A 185 8.15 -16.67 -24.05
C ALA A 185 7.58 -15.24 -24.23
N THR A 186 7.71 -14.39 -23.21
CA THR A 186 7.37 -12.95 -23.30
C THR A 186 8.62 -12.10 -23.07
N ALA A 187 8.66 -10.91 -23.65
CA ALA A 187 9.79 -10.00 -23.53
C ALA A 187 9.89 -9.36 -22.14
N GLY A 188 11.08 -8.84 -21.82
CA GLY A 188 11.35 -8.06 -20.61
C GLY A 188 11.85 -8.86 -19.41
N ARG A 189 12.34 -8.13 -18.41
CA ARG A 189 12.83 -8.65 -17.13
C ARG A 189 11.69 -9.05 -16.20
N LEU A 190 11.99 -9.90 -15.23
CA LEU A 190 11.12 -10.14 -14.08
C LEU A 190 11.20 -8.94 -13.13
N THR A 191 10.03 -8.37 -12.84
CA THR A 191 9.87 -7.11 -12.10
C THR A 191 9.35 -7.34 -10.68
N ALA A 192 8.59 -8.41 -10.45
CA ALA A 192 8.09 -8.78 -9.12
C ALA A 192 7.88 -10.30 -9.03
N GLY A 193 7.70 -10.81 -7.81
CA GLY A 193 7.37 -12.22 -7.57
C GLY A 193 6.95 -12.47 -6.13
N MET A 194 6.03 -13.40 -5.96
CA MET A 194 5.46 -13.76 -4.66
C MET A 194 4.83 -15.16 -4.73
N ARG A 195 4.75 -15.86 -3.59
CA ARG A 195 4.02 -17.12 -3.50
C ARG A 195 2.51 -16.88 -3.48
N LEU A 196 1.77 -17.74 -4.18
CA LEU A 196 0.32 -17.82 -4.10
C LEU A 196 -0.07 -19.25 -3.73
N GLY A 197 -0.33 -19.48 -2.44
CA GLY A 197 -0.42 -20.84 -1.91
C GLY A 197 0.91 -21.57 -2.10
N GLU A 198 0.89 -22.67 -2.87
CA GLU A 198 2.08 -23.44 -3.26
C GLU A 198 2.64 -23.06 -4.64
N TYR A 199 1.98 -22.14 -5.35
CA TYR A 199 2.44 -21.66 -6.64
C TYR A 199 3.46 -20.53 -6.47
N ALA A 200 4.51 -20.56 -7.28
CA ALA A 200 5.43 -19.45 -7.42
C ALA A 200 4.90 -18.52 -8.52
N ILE A 201 4.58 -17.26 -8.20
CA ILE A 201 4.13 -16.31 -9.22
C ILE A 201 5.27 -15.36 -9.56
N ALA A 202 5.56 -15.23 -10.84
CA ALA A 202 6.59 -14.33 -11.36
C ALA A 202 5.97 -13.34 -12.34
N TYR A 203 6.23 -12.05 -12.11
CA TYR A 203 5.67 -10.95 -12.90
C TYR A 203 6.74 -10.34 -13.77
N LYS A 204 6.37 -10.01 -15.00
CA LYS A 204 7.07 -9.03 -15.84
C LYS A 204 6.21 -7.77 -15.93
N ALA A 205 6.72 -6.76 -16.64
CA ALA A 205 5.98 -5.52 -16.88
C ALA A 205 4.62 -5.72 -17.56
N LYS A 206 4.50 -6.73 -18.44
CA LYS A 206 3.28 -7.01 -19.24
C LYS A 206 2.86 -8.49 -19.31
N SER A 207 3.30 -9.31 -18.37
CA SER A 207 2.89 -10.72 -18.32
C SER A 207 3.11 -11.32 -16.93
N ILE A 208 2.38 -12.40 -16.64
CA ILE A 208 2.43 -13.14 -15.38
C ILE A 208 2.69 -14.61 -15.70
N TYR A 209 3.57 -15.23 -14.92
CA TYR A 209 3.86 -16.66 -14.98
C TYR A 209 3.50 -17.32 -13.66
N LEU A 210 2.88 -18.49 -13.74
CA LEU A 210 2.57 -19.37 -12.62
C LEU A 210 3.49 -20.58 -12.70
N GLY A 211 4.31 -20.74 -11.66
CA GLY A 211 5.22 -21.85 -11.46
C GLY A 211 4.59 -22.86 -10.50
N GLN A 212 4.46 -24.10 -10.96
CA GLN A 212 4.02 -25.23 -10.15
C GLN A 212 5.18 -26.20 -9.93
N TYR A 213 5.38 -26.61 -8.69
CA TYR A 213 6.32 -27.67 -8.38
C TYR A 213 5.81 -29.03 -8.91
N VAL A 214 6.64 -29.72 -9.68
CA VAL A 214 6.33 -31.00 -10.35
C VAL A 214 7.34 -32.11 -10.03
N GLY A 215 8.35 -31.80 -9.21
CA GLY A 215 9.44 -32.73 -8.90
C GLY A 215 10.45 -32.92 -10.04
N ALA A 216 11.51 -33.67 -9.77
CA ALA A 216 12.59 -33.90 -10.73
C ALA A 216 12.11 -34.66 -11.99
N PRO A 217 12.75 -34.43 -13.16
CA PRO A 217 13.89 -33.56 -13.40
C PRO A 217 13.53 -32.09 -13.68
N THR A 218 12.27 -31.78 -13.95
CA THR A 218 11.82 -30.42 -14.32
C THR A 218 11.79 -29.48 -13.12
N VAL A 219 11.46 -30.00 -11.94
CA VAL A 219 11.28 -29.33 -10.63
C VAL A 219 10.14 -28.31 -10.65
N TRP A 220 10.21 -27.28 -11.49
CA TRP A 220 9.19 -26.24 -11.64
C TRP A 220 8.68 -26.16 -13.07
N ASN A 221 7.39 -26.39 -13.25
CA ASN A 221 6.70 -26.15 -14.52
C ASN A 221 6.12 -24.72 -14.52
N TRP A 222 6.55 -23.89 -15.45
CA TRP A 222 6.10 -22.50 -15.57
C TRP A 222 5.16 -22.34 -16.76
N ILE A 223 3.96 -21.84 -16.48
CA ILE A 223 2.95 -21.52 -17.50
C ILE A 223 2.64 -20.02 -17.48
N GLN A 224 2.47 -19.44 -18.66
CA GLN A 224 2.01 -18.05 -18.75
C GLN A 224 0.53 -17.99 -18.41
N VAL A 225 0.16 -17.06 -17.52
CA VAL A 225 -1.23 -16.82 -17.15
C VAL A 225 -1.93 -16.04 -18.27
N PRO A 226 -3.13 -16.47 -18.71
CA PRO A 226 -3.95 -15.69 -19.63
C PRO A 226 -4.47 -14.42 -18.94
N GLY A 227 -3.94 -13.26 -19.32
CA GLY A 227 -4.31 -11.98 -18.70
C GLY A 227 -4.07 -10.75 -19.58
N GLY A 228 -3.87 -10.94 -20.90
CA GLY A 228 -3.51 -9.84 -21.80
C GLY A 228 -2.15 -9.24 -21.46
N GLU A 229 -2.11 -7.92 -21.26
CA GLU A 229 -0.90 -7.17 -20.88
C GLU A 229 -0.76 -6.97 -19.36
N ALA A 230 -1.56 -7.66 -18.53
CA ALA A 230 -1.43 -7.56 -17.08
C ALA A 230 -0.02 -7.95 -16.63
N GLY A 231 0.62 -7.05 -15.88
CA GLY A 231 1.95 -7.22 -15.32
C GLY A 231 2.15 -6.33 -14.10
N CYS A 232 3.35 -6.32 -13.53
CA CYS A 232 3.65 -5.55 -12.33
C CYS A 232 4.78 -4.55 -12.61
N VAL A 233 4.63 -3.30 -12.16
CA VAL A 233 5.59 -2.22 -12.42
C VAL A 233 6.89 -2.37 -11.64
N GLY A 234 6.86 -3.01 -10.47
CA GLY A 234 8.02 -3.15 -9.60
C GLY A 234 7.79 -4.13 -8.45
N LYS A 235 8.88 -4.54 -7.81
CA LYS A 235 8.85 -5.64 -6.83
C LYS A 235 8.07 -5.35 -5.55
N GLU A 236 7.96 -4.08 -5.18
CA GLU A 236 7.19 -3.63 -4.02
C GLU A 236 5.75 -3.23 -4.41
N ALA A 237 5.42 -3.22 -5.70
CA ALA A 237 4.10 -2.84 -6.21
C ALA A 237 3.09 -4.01 -6.18
N ILE A 238 3.31 -4.97 -5.28
CA ILE A 238 2.50 -6.17 -5.06
C ILE A 238 2.37 -6.46 -3.57
N CYS A 239 1.22 -6.96 -3.13
CA CYS A 239 1.03 -7.48 -1.78
C CYS A 239 0.08 -8.70 -1.75
N ASP A 240 0.26 -9.56 -0.74
CA ASP A 240 -0.58 -10.74 -0.50
C ASP A 240 -1.82 -10.38 0.33
N LEU A 241 -3.00 -10.69 -0.20
CA LEU A 241 -4.29 -10.54 0.47
C LEU A 241 -4.65 -11.76 1.34
N GLY A 242 -3.84 -12.82 1.31
CA GLY A 242 -4.09 -14.10 1.97
C GLY A 242 -4.87 -15.05 1.08
N GLY A 243 -4.38 -15.29 -0.13
CA GLY A 243 -5.01 -16.17 -1.14
C GLY A 243 -5.23 -15.50 -2.50
N ALA A 244 -4.88 -14.23 -2.63
CA ALA A 244 -4.82 -13.49 -3.89
C ALA A 244 -3.74 -12.41 -3.78
N HIS A 245 -3.19 -11.98 -4.90
CA HIS A 245 -2.29 -10.85 -4.97
C HIS A 245 -3.05 -9.60 -5.41
N PHE A 246 -2.84 -8.48 -4.71
CA PHE A 246 -3.09 -7.17 -5.29
C PHE A 246 -1.77 -6.67 -5.89
N PHE A 247 -1.80 -6.14 -7.11
CA PHE A 247 -0.62 -5.54 -7.73
C PHE A 247 -0.97 -4.38 -8.65
N VAL A 248 0.00 -3.49 -8.85
CA VAL A 248 -0.09 -2.34 -9.75
C VAL A 248 0.68 -2.65 -11.03
N GLY A 249 -0.03 -2.63 -12.14
CA GLY A 249 0.52 -2.74 -13.48
C GLY A 249 0.82 -1.39 -14.11
N ASP A 250 1.45 -1.43 -15.28
CA ASP A 250 1.67 -0.22 -16.06
C ASP A 250 0.39 0.25 -16.75
N ASP A 251 -0.67 -0.55 -16.76
CA ASP A 251 -1.97 -0.27 -17.38
C ASP A 251 -3.17 -0.18 -16.42
N ASN A 252 -3.12 -0.85 -15.27
CA ASN A 252 -4.21 -0.92 -14.30
C ASN A 252 -3.77 -1.35 -12.89
N MET A 253 -4.72 -1.44 -11.97
CA MET A 253 -4.54 -2.12 -10.67
C MET A 253 -5.39 -3.39 -10.64
N TRP A 254 -4.78 -4.48 -10.19
CA TRP A 254 -5.28 -5.82 -10.43
C TRP A 254 -5.36 -6.64 -9.14
N VAL A 255 -6.35 -7.52 -9.07
CA VAL A 255 -6.39 -8.64 -8.11
C VAL A 255 -6.25 -9.95 -8.88
N PHE A 256 -5.36 -10.83 -8.43
CA PHE A 256 -5.09 -12.12 -9.06
C PHE A 256 -5.13 -13.26 -8.04
N ASP A 257 -6.00 -14.23 -8.29
CA ASP A 257 -6.26 -15.39 -7.43
C ASP A 257 -5.62 -16.69 -7.94
N GLY A 258 -4.81 -16.62 -9.00
CA GLY A 258 -4.18 -17.79 -9.62
C GLY A 258 -4.81 -18.19 -10.95
N THR A 259 -6.00 -17.67 -11.28
CA THR A 259 -6.69 -17.99 -12.54
C THR A 259 -6.48 -16.92 -13.61
N ARG A 260 -7.00 -15.71 -13.38
CA ARG A 260 -6.88 -14.55 -14.28
C ARG A 260 -6.87 -13.26 -13.47
N PRO A 261 -6.09 -12.24 -13.86
CA PRO A 261 -6.11 -10.95 -13.19
C PRO A 261 -7.43 -10.21 -13.48
N VAL A 262 -8.02 -9.61 -12.44
CA VAL A 262 -9.25 -8.82 -12.51
C VAL A 262 -8.95 -7.38 -12.10
N SER A 263 -9.33 -6.42 -12.93
CA SER A 263 -9.13 -5.00 -12.66
C SER A 263 -10.02 -4.52 -11.52
N VAL A 264 -9.46 -3.68 -10.66
CA VAL A 264 -10.18 -3.04 -9.54
C VAL A 264 -10.19 -1.51 -9.62
N ALA A 265 -9.46 -0.92 -10.58
CA ALA A 265 -9.38 0.52 -10.76
C ALA A 265 -10.18 1.04 -11.97
N ASP A 266 -10.57 0.18 -12.93
CA ASP A 266 -11.39 0.59 -14.08
C ASP A 266 -12.73 1.19 -13.65
N GLY A 267 -13.04 2.37 -14.17
CA GLY A 267 -14.25 3.12 -13.83
C GLY A 267 -14.21 3.79 -12.46
N TYR A 268 -13.04 3.80 -11.78
CA TYR A 268 -12.88 4.45 -10.48
C TYR A 268 -11.67 5.38 -10.44
N VAL A 269 -10.45 4.83 -10.48
CA VAL A 269 -9.20 5.58 -10.20
C VAL A 269 -8.06 5.29 -11.18
N ARG A 270 -8.29 4.46 -12.21
CA ARG A 270 -7.28 4.08 -13.19
C ARG A 270 -6.67 5.31 -13.88
N GLN A 271 -7.49 6.10 -14.57
CA GLN A 271 -7.04 7.28 -15.31
C GLN A 271 -6.47 8.33 -14.36
N TYR A 272 -7.10 8.55 -13.21
CA TYR A 272 -6.54 9.36 -12.14
C TYR A 272 -5.12 8.93 -11.75
N PHE A 273 -4.87 7.63 -11.54
CA PHE A 273 -3.52 7.14 -11.25
C PHE A 273 -2.56 7.37 -12.41
N TYR A 274 -2.98 7.17 -13.66
CA TYR A 274 -2.14 7.46 -14.83
C TYR A 274 -1.69 8.91 -14.90
N ASP A 275 -2.65 9.82 -14.73
CA ASP A 275 -2.42 11.25 -14.88
C ASP A 275 -1.66 11.84 -13.71
N ASN A 276 -1.69 11.20 -12.54
CA ASN A 276 -1.05 11.71 -11.33
C ASN A 276 0.22 10.97 -10.93
N SER A 277 0.54 9.80 -11.52
CA SER A 277 1.77 9.05 -11.23
C SER A 277 2.90 9.40 -12.19
N ASN A 278 4.13 9.48 -11.69
CA ASN A 278 5.30 9.67 -12.53
C ASN A 278 5.63 8.38 -13.32
N PRO A 279 5.50 8.36 -14.65
CA PRO A 279 5.72 7.15 -15.44
C PRO A 279 7.18 6.67 -15.37
N ALA A 280 8.15 7.58 -15.21
CA ALA A 280 9.56 7.23 -15.14
C ALA A 280 9.94 6.52 -13.83
N TYR A 281 9.19 6.77 -12.75
CA TYR A 281 9.46 6.23 -11.41
C TYR A 281 8.36 5.33 -10.87
N ARG A 282 7.38 4.93 -11.70
CA ARG A 282 6.26 4.06 -11.31
C ARG A 282 6.71 2.72 -10.74
N TYR A 283 7.88 2.24 -11.13
CA TYR A 283 8.50 1.02 -10.58
C TYR A 283 8.84 1.11 -9.08
N ARG A 284 8.83 2.33 -8.49
CA ARG A 284 9.01 2.57 -7.04
C ARG A 284 7.70 2.55 -6.25
N THR A 285 6.60 2.15 -6.87
CA THR A 285 5.30 2.00 -6.19
C THR A 285 5.41 0.94 -5.10
N VAL A 286 4.83 1.21 -3.93
CA VAL A 286 4.84 0.31 -2.77
C VAL A 286 3.40 -0.03 -2.40
N CYS A 287 3.08 -1.32 -2.34
CA CYS A 287 1.79 -1.85 -1.95
C CYS A 287 1.88 -2.56 -0.60
N VAL A 288 1.02 -2.21 0.35
CA VAL A 288 0.92 -2.89 1.64
C VAL A 288 -0.52 -3.17 2.00
N PHE A 289 -0.78 -4.38 2.50
CA PHE A 289 -2.09 -4.78 2.96
C PHE A 289 -2.23 -4.63 4.48
N ASP A 290 -3.10 -3.72 4.90
CA ASP A 290 -3.63 -3.62 6.25
C ASP A 290 -4.80 -4.60 6.41
N ARG A 291 -4.47 -5.78 6.95
CA ARG A 291 -5.41 -6.90 7.12
C ARG A 291 -6.52 -6.60 8.13
N GLN A 292 -6.29 -5.71 9.09
CA GLN A 292 -7.27 -5.43 10.14
C GLN A 292 -8.42 -4.60 9.59
N LYS A 293 -8.09 -3.60 8.76
CA LYS A 293 -9.09 -2.75 8.10
C LYS A 293 -9.50 -3.26 6.72
N ASN A 294 -8.88 -4.32 6.22
CA ASN A 294 -9.06 -4.83 4.86
C ASN A 294 -8.76 -3.76 3.80
N LEU A 295 -7.68 -2.99 4.03
CA LEU A 295 -7.26 -1.88 3.17
C LEU A 295 -5.93 -2.20 2.50
N VAL A 296 -5.86 -2.03 1.19
CA VAL A 296 -4.62 -2.01 0.44
C VAL A 296 -4.20 -0.56 0.25
N TRP A 297 -3.00 -0.24 0.71
CA TRP A 297 -2.37 1.06 0.50
C TRP A 297 -1.42 0.97 -0.68
N VAL A 298 -1.58 1.89 -1.63
CA VAL A 298 -0.78 2.00 -2.84
C VAL A 298 -0.06 3.34 -2.80
N PHE A 299 1.18 3.35 -2.37
CA PHE A 299 2.03 4.53 -2.35
C PHE A 299 2.79 4.65 -3.67
N TYR A 300 2.77 5.82 -4.30
CA TYR A 300 3.39 6.03 -5.60
C TYR A 300 4.01 7.43 -5.71
N PRO A 301 5.03 7.61 -6.57
CA PRO A 301 5.56 8.95 -6.87
C PRO A 301 4.55 9.73 -7.71
N SER A 302 4.14 10.90 -7.24
CA SER A 302 3.38 11.87 -8.02
C SER A 302 4.17 12.35 -9.24
N LEU A 303 3.52 12.96 -10.25
CA LEU A 303 4.15 13.45 -11.48
C LEU A 303 5.48 14.22 -11.27
N GLY A 304 5.55 15.06 -10.23
CA GLY A 304 6.74 15.87 -9.92
C GLY A 304 7.77 15.20 -9.02
N SER A 305 7.47 14.01 -8.51
CA SER A 305 8.30 13.30 -7.54
C SER A 305 9.03 12.11 -8.15
N THR A 306 10.19 11.79 -7.58
CA THR A 306 10.95 10.57 -7.87
C THR A 306 10.81 9.52 -6.76
N THR A 307 10.10 9.85 -5.68
CA THR A 307 9.89 9.01 -4.49
C THR A 307 8.41 8.98 -4.13
N PRO A 308 7.89 7.90 -3.51
CA PRO A 308 6.48 7.84 -3.15
C PRO A 308 6.06 8.97 -2.21
N ASP A 309 5.11 9.80 -2.65
CA ASP A 309 4.56 10.95 -1.91
C ASP A 309 3.03 11.00 -1.90
N SER A 310 2.40 10.17 -2.73
CA SER A 310 0.95 10.09 -2.90
C SER A 310 0.47 8.68 -2.58
N ALA A 311 -0.79 8.55 -2.14
CA ALA A 311 -1.35 7.23 -1.85
C ALA A 311 -2.83 7.10 -2.20
N LEU A 312 -3.15 6.00 -2.89
CA LEU A 312 -4.50 5.50 -3.08
C LEU A 312 -4.75 4.36 -2.09
N VAL A 313 -5.97 4.28 -1.56
CA VAL A 313 -6.35 3.27 -0.57
C VAL A 313 -7.60 2.53 -1.05
N TYR A 314 -7.49 1.21 -1.17
CA TYR A 314 -8.56 0.35 -1.65
C TYR A 314 -9.07 -0.58 -0.55
N HIS A 315 -10.39 -0.61 -0.34
CA HIS A 315 -10.99 -1.57 0.59
C HIS A 315 -11.46 -2.83 -0.15
N ILE A 316 -10.87 -3.99 0.17
CA ILE A 316 -11.09 -5.23 -0.60
C ILE A 316 -12.52 -5.78 -0.50
N VAL A 317 -13.18 -5.61 0.66
CA VAL A 317 -14.58 -6.06 0.86
C VAL A 317 -15.58 -5.03 0.34
N ALA A 318 -15.41 -3.76 0.70
CA ALA A 318 -16.34 -2.70 0.30
C ALA A 318 -16.22 -2.32 -1.17
N LYS A 319 -15.08 -2.65 -1.81
CA LYS A 319 -14.72 -2.31 -3.19
C LYS A 319 -14.79 -0.81 -3.47
N LYS A 320 -14.25 -0.02 -2.53
CA LYS A 320 -14.23 1.45 -2.59
C LYS A 320 -12.80 1.95 -2.54
N TRP A 321 -12.58 3.14 -3.08
CA TRP A 321 -11.31 3.83 -3.09
C TRP A 321 -11.34 5.10 -2.23
N GLY A 322 -10.17 5.54 -1.79
CA GLY A 322 -9.93 6.81 -1.11
C GLY A 322 -8.47 7.27 -1.29
N VAL A 323 -8.14 8.40 -0.70
CA VAL A 323 -6.82 9.06 -0.84
C VAL A 323 -6.27 9.41 0.53
N ALA A 324 -4.99 9.12 0.74
CA ALA A 324 -4.27 9.47 1.97
C ALA A 324 -2.77 9.66 1.71
N ASN A 325 -2.42 10.75 1.05
CA ASN A 325 -1.06 11.03 0.60
C ASN A 325 -0.05 11.04 1.77
N ARG A 326 1.06 10.33 1.60
CA ARG A 326 2.17 10.24 2.56
C ARG A 326 3.48 10.13 1.78
N SER A 327 4.51 10.86 2.23
CA SER A 327 5.87 10.69 1.73
C SER A 327 6.56 9.57 2.49
N ILE A 328 6.93 8.50 1.77
CA ILE A 328 7.48 7.28 2.36
C ILE A 328 8.73 6.79 1.63
N GLU A 329 9.59 6.09 2.37
CA GLU A 329 10.78 5.41 1.83
C GLU A 329 10.55 3.91 1.67
N ALA A 330 9.87 3.30 2.66
CA ALA A 330 9.50 1.90 2.72
C ALA A 330 8.22 1.74 3.56
N ALA A 331 7.53 0.61 3.40
CA ALA A 331 6.36 0.27 4.20
C ALA A 331 6.40 -1.20 4.64
N LEU A 332 5.86 -1.47 5.83
CA LEU A 332 5.82 -2.80 6.44
C LEU A 332 4.62 -2.93 7.39
N ASN A 333 4.30 -4.14 7.81
CA ASN A 333 3.39 -4.36 8.93
C ASN A 333 4.22 -4.52 10.22
N TYR A 334 4.41 -3.42 10.94
CA TYR A 334 5.10 -3.40 12.23
C TYR A 334 4.26 -4.07 13.31
N VAL A 335 4.92 -4.62 14.32
CA VAL A 335 4.26 -5.15 15.51
C VAL A 335 4.84 -4.48 16.74
N THR A 336 3.99 -3.83 17.53
CA THR A 336 4.42 -3.16 18.76
C THR A 336 4.77 -4.18 19.83
N SER A 337 5.79 -3.86 20.63
CA SER A 337 5.94 -4.46 21.95
C SER A 337 4.75 -4.02 22.78
N GLY A 338 4.08 -4.95 23.48
CA GLY A 338 2.93 -4.60 24.31
C GLY A 338 3.29 -3.54 25.36
N VAL A 339 2.41 -2.58 25.54
CA VAL A 339 2.54 -1.56 26.60
C VAL A 339 1.78 -2.06 27.82
N THR A 340 2.47 -2.27 28.94
CA THR A 340 1.83 -2.50 30.24
C THR A 340 1.51 -1.18 30.91
N ILE A 341 0.53 -1.15 31.81
CA ILE A 341 0.13 0.09 32.51
C ILE A 341 1.29 0.73 33.29
N ASP A 342 2.20 -0.08 33.82
CA ASP A 342 3.42 0.37 34.50
C ASP A 342 4.45 1.01 33.53
N GLY A 343 4.38 0.70 32.23
CA GLY A 343 5.24 1.26 31.18
C GLY A 343 4.67 2.53 30.53
N LEU A 344 3.45 2.94 30.87
CA LEU A 344 2.76 4.06 30.22
C LEU A 344 3.48 5.40 30.42
N SER A 345 4.16 5.58 31.57
CA SER A 345 4.94 6.79 31.86
C SER A 345 6.15 6.99 30.94
N ALA A 346 6.61 5.94 30.25
CA ALA A 346 7.68 6.04 29.24
C ALA A 346 7.17 6.60 27.89
N ILE A 347 5.85 6.52 27.66
CA ILE A 347 5.17 7.02 26.46
C ILE A 347 4.70 8.46 26.70
N SER A 348 4.08 8.70 27.85
CA SER A 348 3.75 10.03 28.32
C SER A 348 3.60 10.09 29.83
N ALA A 349 4.11 11.18 30.43
CA ALA A 349 4.00 11.43 31.86
C ALA A 349 2.56 11.74 32.30
N THR A 350 1.66 12.09 31.37
CA THR A 350 0.26 12.39 31.64
C THR A 350 -0.66 11.71 30.62
N ILE A 351 -1.89 11.41 31.03
CA ILE A 351 -2.92 10.86 30.11
C ILE A 351 -3.18 11.82 28.95
N ASP A 352 -3.15 13.13 29.19
CA ASP A 352 -3.39 14.16 28.16
C ASP A 352 -2.33 14.14 27.05
N GLY A 353 -1.10 13.73 27.35
CA GLY A 353 -0.04 13.62 26.34
C GLY A 353 -0.16 12.40 25.42
N LEU A 354 -1.19 11.55 25.59
CA LEU A 354 -1.47 10.40 24.73
C LEU A 354 -2.39 10.72 23.54
N SER A 355 -2.80 12.00 23.38
CA SER A 355 -3.76 12.43 22.37
C SER A 355 -3.36 12.10 20.91
N SER A 356 -2.07 11.88 20.66
CA SER A 356 -1.54 11.50 19.35
C SER A 356 -1.90 10.07 18.94
N TYR A 357 -2.28 9.22 19.90
CA TYR A 357 -2.64 7.82 19.68
C TYR A 357 -4.14 7.62 19.93
N SER A 358 -4.81 6.86 19.05
CA SER A 358 -6.18 6.42 19.33
C SER A 358 -6.19 5.41 20.48
N PHE A 359 -7.08 5.54 21.46
CA PHE A 359 -7.22 4.57 22.57
C PHE A 359 -7.63 3.16 22.07
N ASP A 360 -8.33 3.08 20.94
CA ASP A 360 -8.69 1.82 20.30
C ASP A 360 -7.59 1.30 19.36
N SER A 361 -6.41 1.92 19.39
CA SER A 361 -5.28 1.52 18.55
C SER A 361 -4.70 0.17 18.97
N GLN A 362 -4.29 -0.60 17.97
CA GLN A 362 -3.52 -1.82 18.15
C GLN A 362 -2.13 -1.57 18.73
N PHE A 363 -1.67 -0.31 18.71
CA PHE A 363 -0.47 0.11 19.40
C PHE A 363 -0.46 -0.34 20.87
N TRP A 364 -1.61 -0.28 21.55
CA TRP A 364 -1.78 -0.66 22.95
C TRP A 364 -1.81 -2.17 23.20
N LEU A 365 -2.01 -2.98 22.16
CA LEU A 365 -2.17 -4.43 22.29
C LEU A 365 -0.82 -5.13 22.09
N ALA A 366 -0.44 -5.96 23.05
CA ALA A 366 0.72 -6.82 22.91
C ALA A 366 0.57 -7.72 21.67
N GLY A 367 1.47 -7.56 20.69
CA GLY A 367 1.40 -8.30 19.44
C GLY A 367 0.45 -7.72 18.38
N GLY A 368 -0.10 -6.53 18.60
CA GLY A 368 -0.92 -5.81 17.61
C GLY A 368 -0.12 -5.48 16.35
N LYS A 369 -0.53 -6.02 15.21
CA LYS A 369 0.09 -5.71 13.91
C LYS A 369 -0.54 -4.45 13.34
N SER A 370 0.25 -3.42 13.09
CA SER A 370 -0.19 -2.19 12.45
C SER A 370 0.60 -1.94 11.19
N MET A 371 -0.06 -1.49 10.13
CA MET A 371 0.64 -0.98 8.96
C MET A 371 1.51 0.22 9.37
N SER A 372 2.74 0.26 8.88
CA SER A 372 3.76 1.24 9.26
C SER A 372 4.62 1.60 8.07
N ILE A 373 5.19 2.79 8.14
CA ILE A 373 5.98 3.41 7.08
C ILE A 373 7.28 3.94 7.65
N PHE A 374 8.32 3.97 6.83
CA PHE A 374 9.46 4.85 7.06
C PHE A 374 9.19 6.17 6.35
N ASN A 375 9.20 7.27 7.10
CA ASN A 375 9.07 8.60 6.51
C ASN A 375 10.41 9.07 5.91
N THR A 376 10.41 10.24 5.28
CA THR A 376 11.60 10.84 4.64
C THR A 376 12.68 11.30 5.61
N SER A 377 12.42 11.25 6.92
CA SER A 377 13.41 11.44 7.98
C SER A 377 13.93 10.11 8.54
N HIS A 378 13.71 9.00 7.83
CA HIS A 378 14.13 7.65 8.19
C HIS A 378 13.54 7.14 9.52
N GLN A 379 12.45 7.76 9.96
CA GLN A 379 11.73 7.40 11.17
C GLN A 379 10.65 6.38 10.84
N LEU A 380 10.63 5.28 11.58
CA LEU A 380 9.52 4.33 11.54
C LEU A 380 8.29 4.93 12.23
N GLN A 381 7.15 4.91 11.55
CA GLN A 381 5.88 5.42 12.05
C GLN A 381 4.74 4.44 11.79
N SER A 382 3.90 4.20 12.80
CA SER A 382 2.69 3.39 12.70
C SER A 382 1.52 4.23 12.21
N MET A 383 0.71 3.68 11.29
CA MET A 383 -0.47 4.35 10.73
C MET A 383 -1.69 4.18 11.64
N THR A 384 -1.53 4.54 12.91
CA THR A 384 -2.54 4.36 13.97
C THR A 384 -2.87 5.64 14.73
N GLY A 385 -2.27 6.77 14.35
CA GLY A 385 -2.57 8.06 14.92
C GLY A 385 -3.99 8.53 14.59
N THR A 386 -4.51 9.39 15.45
CA THR A 386 -5.83 9.99 15.30
C THR A 386 -5.89 10.87 14.05
N SER A 387 -6.95 10.75 13.25
CA SER A 387 -7.14 11.58 12.05
C SER A 387 -7.31 13.06 12.44
N VAL A 388 -6.61 13.96 11.76
CA VAL A 388 -6.58 15.40 12.09
C VAL A 388 -7.47 16.22 11.17
N ALA A 389 -7.33 16.07 9.85
CA ALA A 389 -8.12 16.82 8.89
C ALA A 389 -8.35 15.98 7.63
N SER A 390 -9.56 16.04 7.10
CA SER A 390 -9.96 15.34 5.88
C SER A 390 -10.98 16.13 5.09
N SER A 391 -11.10 15.85 3.80
CA SER A 391 -12.09 16.50 2.94
C SER A 391 -12.63 15.56 1.88
N MET A 392 -13.83 15.89 1.39
CA MET A 392 -14.43 15.24 0.21
C MET A 392 -15.17 16.26 -0.64
N THR A 393 -15.15 16.03 -1.94
CA THR A 393 -15.94 16.77 -2.91
C THR A 393 -16.88 15.79 -3.61
N THR A 394 -18.17 16.14 -3.62
CA THR A 394 -19.22 15.29 -4.21
C THR A 394 -19.08 15.19 -5.74
N GLY A 395 -19.86 14.28 -6.31
CA GLY A 395 -20.32 14.42 -7.69
C GLY A 395 -21.15 15.67 -7.96
N GLU A 396 -21.64 15.76 -9.18
CA GLU A 396 -22.47 16.84 -9.70
C GLU A 396 -23.93 16.41 -9.67
N VAL A 397 -24.80 17.30 -9.18
CA VAL A 397 -26.23 17.05 -9.07
C VAL A 397 -26.97 18.20 -9.75
N GLY A 398 -27.84 17.89 -10.70
CA GLY A 398 -28.49 18.90 -11.50
C GLY A 398 -29.14 18.35 -12.76
N ASP A 399 -29.55 19.29 -13.60
CA ASP A 399 -30.11 19.04 -14.94
C ASP A 399 -29.76 20.22 -15.86
N ASP A 400 -29.61 19.97 -17.16
CA ASP A 400 -29.27 21.00 -18.15
C ASP A 400 -30.45 21.92 -18.48
N TYR A 401 -31.69 21.49 -18.22
CA TYR A 401 -32.88 22.28 -18.51
C TYR A 401 -33.34 23.05 -17.28
N ALA A 402 -33.57 22.36 -16.18
CA ALA A 402 -34.18 22.92 -14.98
C ALA A 402 -33.18 23.64 -14.06
N VAL A 403 -33.51 24.87 -13.65
CA VAL A 403 -32.81 25.54 -12.54
C VAL A 403 -33.41 25.03 -11.23
N THR A 404 -32.57 24.52 -10.34
CA THR A 404 -32.94 24.04 -9.01
C THR A 404 -32.37 24.94 -7.92
N CYS A 405 -33.14 25.17 -6.87
CA CYS A 405 -32.68 25.78 -5.63
C CYS A 405 -32.21 24.67 -4.70
N LEU A 406 -30.90 24.66 -4.40
CA LEU A 406 -30.30 23.81 -3.39
C LEU A 406 -30.60 24.39 -2.02
N GLY A 407 -31.15 23.56 -1.13
CA GLY A 407 -31.38 23.85 0.27
C GLY A 407 -30.32 23.19 1.18
N PRO A 408 -30.67 22.93 2.45
CA PRO A 408 -29.73 22.37 3.40
C PRO A 408 -29.18 21.01 2.98
N ILE A 409 -27.89 20.80 3.21
CA ILE A 409 -27.22 19.52 2.97
C ILE A 409 -27.03 18.79 4.30
N LYS A 410 -27.27 17.48 4.34
CA LYS A 410 -27.12 16.65 5.53
C LYS A 410 -26.20 15.48 5.26
N LEU A 411 -25.22 15.30 6.15
CA LEU A 411 -24.36 14.12 6.16
C LEU A 411 -24.79 13.17 7.28
N ARG A 412 -24.74 11.87 7.02
CA ARG A 412 -24.93 10.84 8.04
C ARG A 412 -23.58 10.37 8.55
N TYR A 413 -23.33 10.62 9.83
CA TYR A 413 -22.11 10.21 10.51
C TYR A 413 -22.33 8.91 11.30
N ALA A 414 -21.37 8.00 11.21
CA ALA A 414 -21.15 6.96 12.21
C ALA A 414 -20.24 7.47 13.34
N LEU A 415 -19.39 8.46 13.04
CA LEU A 415 -18.58 9.23 13.97
C LEU A 415 -18.55 10.67 13.45
N ALA A 416 -19.07 11.61 14.24
CA ALA A 416 -19.11 13.02 13.86
C ALA A 416 -17.71 13.66 14.09
N PRO A 417 -17.28 14.55 13.17
CA PRO A 417 -16.05 15.31 13.37
C PRO A 417 -16.19 16.35 14.47
N THR A 418 -15.07 16.88 14.96
CA THR A 418 -15.03 17.99 15.92
C THR A 418 -15.68 19.24 15.33
N SER A 419 -15.41 19.51 14.06
CA SER A 419 -16.12 20.53 13.29
C SER A 419 -16.15 20.15 11.80
N ALA A 420 -17.12 20.69 11.08
CA ALA A 420 -17.24 20.52 9.65
C ALA A 420 -17.72 21.81 8.98
N SER A 421 -17.24 22.04 7.76
CA SER A 421 -17.72 23.11 6.89
C SER A 421 -17.98 22.59 5.48
N ALA A 422 -18.81 23.31 4.74
CA ALA A 422 -19.15 23.00 3.36
C ALA A 422 -19.01 24.26 2.50
N GLN A 423 -18.37 24.10 1.35
CA GLN A 423 -18.34 25.07 0.26
C GLN A 423 -19.13 24.49 -0.90
N THR A 424 -20.19 25.16 -1.34
CA THR A 424 -20.93 24.76 -2.53
C THR A 424 -20.41 25.47 -3.77
N PHE A 425 -20.71 24.89 -4.92
CA PHE A 425 -20.38 25.41 -6.23
C PHE A 425 -21.59 25.30 -7.14
N ILE A 426 -21.67 26.20 -8.10
CA ILE A 426 -22.77 26.28 -9.07
C ILE A 426 -22.26 26.34 -10.51
N GLN A 427 -23.06 25.83 -11.43
CA GLN A 427 -22.84 25.97 -12.86
C GLN A 427 -24.18 26.05 -13.61
N MET A 428 -24.28 26.97 -14.58
CA MET A 428 -25.49 27.20 -15.38
C MET A 428 -25.48 26.47 -16.72
N ASN A 429 -24.31 26.27 -17.31
CA ASN A 429 -24.17 25.57 -18.58
C ASN A 429 -23.03 24.57 -18.45
N SER A 430 -23.25 23.31 -18.83
CA SER A 430 -22.20 22.28 -18.84
C SER A 430 -20.93 22.75 -19.58
N GLY A 431 -19.76 22.28 -19.14
CA GLY A 431 -18.45 22.64 -19.71
C GLY A 431 -17.91 24.05 -19.44
N THR A 432 -18.67 24.97 -18.84
CA THR A 432 -18.21 26.34 -18.52
C THR A 432 -17.46 26.48 -17.20
N GLY A 433 -17.46 25.42 -16.39
CA GLY A 433 -16.80 25.36 -15.10
C GLY A 433 -17.69 25.82 -13.93
N PHE A 434 -17.36 25.33 -12.75
CA PHE A 434 -18.05 25.65 -11.51
C PHE A 434 -17.52 26.95 -10.88
N THR A 435 -18.43 27.80 -10.41
CA THR A 435 -18.09 28.98 -9.59
C THR A 435 -18.44 28.73 -8.13
N ALA A 436 -17.66 29.30 -7.22
CA ALA A 436 -17.92 29.18 -5.78
C ALA A 436 -19.26 29.85 -5.43
N GLY A 437 -20.10 29.10 -4.73
CA GLY A 437 -21.39 29.54 -4.21
C GLY A 437 -21.38 29.75 -2.70
N ALA A 438 -22.48 29.37 -2.05
CA ALA A 438 -22.64 29.51 -0.61
C ALA A 438 -21.62 28.69 0.19
N THR A 439 -21.34 29.13 1.41
CA THR A 439 -20.44 28.43 2.34
C THR A 439 -20.99 28.51 3.76
N GLY A 440 -20.66 27.53 4.58
CA GLY A 440 -21.22 27.45 5.94
C GLY A 440 -20.63 26.32 6.77
N ALA A 441 -20.69 26.50 8.09
CA ALA A 441 -20.36 25.46 9.06
C ALA A 441 -21.57 24.56 9.31
N VAL A 442 -21.31 23.37 9.85
CA VAL A 442 -22.39 22.49 10.33
C VAL A 442 -23.12 23.15 11.51
N LEU A 443 -24.44 23.19 11.45
CA LEU A 443 -25.35 23.66 12.50
C LEU A 443 -26.51 22.68 12.62
N ASP A 444 -26.83 22.21 13.83
CA ASP A 444 -27.90 21.22 14.07
C ASP A 444 -27.84 19.98 13.17
N GLY A 445 -26.62 19.54 12.84
CA GLY A 445 -26.36 18.35 12.01
C GLY A 445 -26.65 18.54 10.52
N LYS A 446 -26.78 19.78 10.04
CA LYS A 446 -26.95 20.12 8.62
C LYS A 446 -26.06 21.32 8.25
N PHE A 447 -25.85 21.51 6.96
CA PHE A 447 -25.21 22.68 6.39
C PHE A 447 -26.31 23.56 5.79
N ASP A 448 -26.67 24.63 6.50
CA ASP A 448 -27.70 25.58 6.05
C ASP A 448 -27.11 26.49 4.98
N LEU A 449 -27.28 26.07 3.73
CA LEU A 449 -26.80 26.74 2.53
C LEU A 449 -27.97 26.93 1.57
N ARG A 450 -27.94 28.00 0.77
CA ARG A 450 -28.94 28.23 -0.27
C ARG A 450 -28.32 28.82 -1.52
N GLN A 451 -28.58 28.20 -2.66
CA GLN A 451 -28.13 28.69 -3.96
C GLN A 451 -29.06 28.17 -5.06
N SER A 452 -29.06 28.82 -6.23
CA SER A 452 -29.88 28.41 -7.37
C SER A 452 -29.04 28.29 -8.63
N ALA A 453 -29.08 27.13 -9.27
CA ALA A 453 -28.36 26.84 -10.50
C ALA A 453 -28.93 25.57 -11.14
N ARG A 454 -28.47 25.27 -12.36
CA ARG A 454 -28.76 24.00 -13.03
C ARG A 454 -27.98 22.85 -12.40
N TRP A 455 -26.68 23.07 -12.17
CA TRP A 455 -25.77 22.10 -11.59
C TRP A 455 -25.17 22.59 -10.28
N HIS A 456 -25.07 21.66 -9.33
CA HIS A 456 -24.54 21.90 -7.98
C HIS A 456 -23.47 20.86 -7.63
N LYS A 457 -22.50 21.29 -6.83
CA LYS A 457 -21.44 20.46 -6.27
C LYS A 457 -21.05 20.99 -4.89
N ALA A 458 -20.57 20.15 -3.99
CA ALA A 458 -20.15 20.58 -2.66
C ALA A 458 -18.81 19.94 -2.25
N THR A 459 -17.96 20.74 -1.59
CA THR A 459 -16.76 20.29 -0.90
C THR A 459 -16.98 20.41 0.60
N PHE A 460 -16.80 19.31 1.32
CA PHE A 460 -16.85 19.25 2.77
C PHE A 460 -15.43 19.14 3.33
N THR A 461 -15.17 19.91 4.38
CA THR A 461 -13.92 19.86 5.15
C THR A 461 -14.26 19.46 6.57
N PHE A 462 -13.52 18.50 7.12
CA PHE A 462 -13.71 17.94 8.44
C PHE A 462 -12.44 18.16 9.28
N ALA A 463 -12.61 18.62 10.52
CA ALA A 463 -11.56 18.66 11.53
C ALA A 463 -11.80 17.57 12.57
N GLY A 464 -10.74 16.83 12.89
CA GLY A 464 -10.76 15.66 13.76
C GLY A 464 -11.28 14.38 13.07
N PRO A 465 -11.40 13.29 13.84
CA PRO A 465 -11.88 12.00 13.34
C PRO A 465 -13.29 12.07 12.76
N VAL A 466 -13.50 11.50 11.58
CA VAL A 466 -14.81 11.46 10.93
C VAL A 466 -15.08 10.08 10.37
N ARG A 467 -16.35 9.64 10.43
CA ARG A 467 -16.87 8.51 9.66
C ARG A 467 -18.20 8.92 9.03
N VAL A 468 -18.21 9.11 7.71
CA VAL A 468 -19.37 9.54 6.94
C VAL A 468 -19.88 8.38 6.07
N THR A 469 -21.19 8.17 6.05
CA THR A 469 -21.80 6.99 5.38
C THR A 469 -22.73 7.36 4.25
N HIS A 470 -23.50 8.44 4.42
CA HIS A 470 -24.52 8.88 3.47
C HIS A 470 -24.51 10.41 3.37
N MET A 471 -25.06 10.91 2.27
CA MET A 471 -25.36 12.33 2.07
C MET A 471 -26.80 12.50 1.57
N ASP A 472 -27.41 13.64 1.91
CA ASP A 472 -28.68 14.11 1.36
C ASP A 472 -28.57 15.60 1.11
N ALA A 473 -29.22 16.08 0.06
CA ALA A 473 -29.43 17.49 -0.15
C ALA A 473 -30.91 17.74 -0.42
N ASP A 474 -31.47 18.77 0.19
CA ASP A 474 -32.79 19.27 -0.18
C ASP A 474 -32.66 20.07 -1.49
N SER A 475 -33.54 19.83 -2.45
CA SER A 475 -33.56 20.59 -3.70
C SER A 475 -34.98 20.71 -4.24
N ALA A 476 -35.30 21.89 -4.77
CA ALA A 476 -36.62 22.18 -5.35
C ALA A 476 -36.46 23.01 -6.64
N PRO A 477 -37.41 22.95 -7.60
CA PRO A 477 -37.40 23.82 -8.77
C PRO A 477 -37.33 25.30 -8.38
N ALA A 478 -36.42 26.05 -8.98
CA ALA A 478 -36.30 27.48 -8.71
C ALA A 478 -37.52 28.24 -9.26
N GLY A 479 -38.11 29.11 -8.44
CA GLY A 479 -39.30 29.88 -8.81
C GLY A 479 -40.63 29.16 -8.60
N GLY A 480 -40.62 27.92 -8.10
CA GLY A 480 -41.82 27.27 -7.55
C GLY A 480 -42.21 27.93 -6.23
N ARG A 481 -43.48 28.35 -6.12
CA ARG A 481 -44.06 28.93 -4.90
C ARG A 481 -44.38 27.87 -3.87
#